data_AF-A0A950UWT2-F1
#
_entry.id   AF-A0A950UWT2-F1
#
_cell.length_a   1.000
_cell.length_b   1.000
_cell.length_c   1.000
_cell.angle_alpha   90.00
_cell.angle_beta   90.00
_cell.angle_gamma   90.00
#
_symmetry.space_group_name_H-M   'P 1'
#
loop_
_entity.id
_entity.type
_entity.pdbx_description
1 polymer ?
#
loop_
_entity_poly.entity_id
_entity_poly.type
_entity_poly.pdbx_seq_one_letter_code
_entity_poly.pdbx_strand_id
1 'polypeptide(L)'
;MLVNLLLRPLVKLINRQPIIQSDSDFHYRVRVVCRGPEEAHVRALLLQGTVNGQLSLRQLDSTDLEGNDRVEVNARLNSQSKCDGILEQVVGRLSLEPTVSAASWRVEPLAE
;
A
#
# COMPACT_ATOMS: atom_id res chain seq x y z
N MET A 1 -8.36 29.27 5.13
CA MET A 1 -9.58 28.79 4.47
C MET A 1 -9.42 27.30 4.25
N LEU A 2 -10.42 26.54 4.71
CA LEU A 2 -10.62 25.10 4.52
C LEU A 2 -10.47 24.71 3.04
N VAL A 3 -9.67 23.69 2.71
CA VAL A 3 -9.93 22.67 1.67
C VAL A 3 -8.77 21.66 1.73
N ASN A 4 -9.06 20.49 2.30
CA ASN A 4 -8.61 19.15 1.86
C ASN A 4 -9.02 18.07 2.88
N LEU A 5 -10.18 18.24 3.52
CA LEU A 5 -10.78 17.24 4.41
C LEU A 5 -11.91 16.45 3.71
N LEU A 6 -11.91 16.40 2.38
CA LEU A 6 -13.01 15.82 1.58
C LEU A 6 -12.62 14.56 0.80
N LEU A 7 -11.35 14.13 0.82
CA LEU A 7 -10.92 12.93 0.10
C LEU A 7 -11.06 11.62 0.91
N ARG A 8 -11.56 11.68 2.16
CA ARG A 8 -11.61 10.51 3.05
C ARG A 8 -12.78 9.51 2.88
N PRO A 9 -13.93 9.77 2.21
CA PRO A 9 -14.95 8.71 2.07
C PRO A 9 -14.97 7.99 0.71
N LEU A 10 -14.31 8.47 -0.35
CA LEU A 10 -14.47 7.88 -1.69
C LEU A 10 -13.59 6.66 -1.97
N VAL A 11 -12.56 6.40 -1.16
CA VAL A 11 -11.66 5.26 -1.35
C VAL A 11 -12.25 3.94 -0.83
N LYS A 12 -13.21 3.99 0.12
CA LYS A 12 -13.80 2.78 0.71
C LYS A 12 -14.64 1.96 -0.29
N LEU A 13 -15.12 2.58 -1.38
CA LEU A 13 -16.08 1.93 -2.28
C LEU A 13 -15.42 1.09 -3.40
N ILE A 14 -14.15 1.32 -3.72
CA ILE A 14 -13.45 0.61 -4.80
C ILE A 14 -12.94 -0.78 -4.36
N ASN A 15 -12.93 -1.08 -3.05
CA ASN A 15 -12.38 -2.32 -2.47
C ASN A 15 -13.26 -3.58 -2.61
N ARG A 16 -14.30 -3.60 -3.46
CA ARG A 16 -15.21 -4.74 -3.61
C ARG A 16 -15.09 -5.41 -4.98
N GLN A 17 -13.97 -6.07 -5.24
CA GLN A 17 -13.89 -7.05 -6.33
C GLN A 17 -13.74 -8.48 -5.79
N PRO A 18 -14.53 -9.45 -6.30
CA PRO A 18 -14.51 -10.83 -5.83
C PRO A 18 -13.22 -11.54 -6.28
N ILE A 19 -12.65 -12.31 -5.36
CA ILE A 19 -11.36 -12.99 -5.47
C ILE A 19 -11.59 -14.32 -6.20
N ILE A 20 -11.04 -14.46 -7.40
CA ILE A 20 -10.82 -15.78 -8.00
C ILE A 20 -9.58 -16.34 -7.30
N GLN A 21 -9.78 -17.20 -6.31
CA GLN A 21 -8.70 -17.91 -5.60
C GLN A 21 -8.12 -18.94 -6.57
N SER A 22 -6.84 -18.80 -6.91
CA SER A 22 -6.09 -19.85 -7.58
C SER A 22 -5.01 -20.34 -6.61
N ASP A 23 -4.79 -21.65 -6.58
CA ASP A 23 -3.99 -22.44 -5.61
C ASP A 23 -2.48 -22.07 -5.53
N SER A 24 -2.05 -20.94 -6.12
CA SER A 24 -0.65 -20.49 -6.18
C SER A 24 -0.48 -18.97 -6.11
N ASP A 25 -1.39 -18.28 -5.42
CA ASP A 25 -1.27 -16.83 -5.17
C ASP A 25 -0.25 -16.57 -4.04
N PHE A 26 0.76 -15.74 -4.32
CA PHE A 26 1.63 -15.15 -3.30
C PHE A 26 0.95 -13.91 -2.74
N HIS A 27 0.87 -13.82 -1.41
CA HIS A 27 0.29 -12.66 -0.72
C HIS A 27 1.39 -11.82 -0.09
N TYR A 28 1.29 -10.51 -0.27
CA TYR A 28 2.27 -9.56 0.24
C TYR A 28 1.59 -8.40 0.94
N ARG A 29 2.29 -7.87 1.94
CA ARG A 29 1.93 -6.61 2.58
C ARG A 29 3.08 -5.64 2.48
N VAL A 30 2.79 -4.43 2.04
CA VAL A 30 3.69 -3.28 2.14
C VAL A 30 3.14 -2.33 3.19
N ARG A 31 4.00 -1.89 4.10
CA ARG A 31 3.70 -0.92 5.15
C ARG A 31 4.62 0.27 5.00
N VAL A 32 4.05 1.47 4.95
CA VAL A 32 4.80 2.74 4.86
C VAL A 32 4.31 3.68 5.94
N VAL A 33 5.21 4.36 6.63
CA VAL A 33 4.88 5.42 7.59
C VAL A 33 5.42 6.73 7.08
N CYS A 34 4.53 7.69 6.83
CA CYS A 34 4.86 9.01 6.29
C CYS A 34 4.19 10.13 7.10
N ARG A 35 4.46 11.39 6.76
CA ARG A 35 3.74 12.55 7.33
C ARG A 35 2.33 12.65 6.77
N GLY A 36 1.37 13.14 7.57
CA GLY A 36 -0.03 13.29 7.18
C GLY A 36 -0.26 13.98 5.83
N PRO A 37 0.36 15.14 5.55
CA PRO A 37 0.20 15.83 4.26
C PRO A 37 0.63 15.01 3.02
N GLU A 38 1.43 13.96 3.21
CA GLU A 38 2.06 13.18 2.14
C GLU A 38 1.38 11.82 1.92
N GLU A 39 0.35 11.50 2.71
CA GLU A 39 -0.42 10.27 2.61
C GLU A 39 -0.88 10.01 1.17
N ALA A 40 -1.43 11.03 0.50
CA ALA A 40 -1.94 10.91 -0.87
C ALA A 40 -0.82 10.60 -1.88
N HIS A 41 0.36 11.21 -1.71
CA HIS A 41 1.53 10.98 -2.55
C HIS A 41 2.05 9.54 -2.40
N VAL A 42 2.20 9.07 -1.16
CA VAL A 42 2.62 7.69 -0.87
C VAL A 42 1.65 6.66 -1.45
N ARG A 43 0.33 6.89 -1.31
CA ARG A 43 -0.70 6.04 -1.92
C ARG A 43 -0.58 5.99 -3.44
N ALA A 44 -0.30 7.13 -4.09
CA ALA A 44 -0.11 7.20 -5.53
C ALA A 44 1.15 6.44 -5.98
N LEU A 45 2.26 6.53 -5.24
CA LEU A 45 3.48 5.77 -5.52
C LEU A 45 3.26 4.26 -5.40
N LEU A 46 2.53 3.82 -4.37
CA LEU A 46 2.16 2.42 -4.19
C LEU A 46 1.31 1.91 -5.36
N LEU A 47 0.30 2.68 -5.78
CA LEU A 47 -0.52 2.34 -6.95
C LEU A 47 0.33 2.21 -8.22
N GLN A 48 1.23 3.16 -8.48
CA GLN A 48 2.13 3.11 -9.63
C GLN A 48 3.05 1.88 -9.62
N GLY A 49 3.54 1.47 -8.43
CA GLY A 49 4.36 0.27 -8.28
C GLY A 49 3.68 -1.03 -8.70
N THR A 50 2.33 -1.05 -8.76
CA THR A 50 1.54 -2.22 -9.15
C THR A 50 1.14 -2.25 -10.63
N VAL A 51 1.38 -1.17 -11.39
CA VAL A 51 0.90 -1.04 -12.78
C VAL A 51 1.56 -2.05 -13.74
N ASN A 52 2.72 -2.61 -13.39
CA ASN A 52 3.45 -3.58 -14.22
C ASN A 52 2.77 -4.96 -14.36
N GLY A 53 1.56 -5.15 -13.82
CA GLY A 53 0.72 -6.34 -14.02
C GLY A 53 1.14 -7.59 -13.24
N GLN A 54 2.36 -7.61 -12.68
CA GLN A 54 2.88 -8.72 -11.88
C GLN A 54 2.33 -8.72 -10.44
N LEU A 55 1.99 -7.55 -9.92
CA LEU A 55 1.39 -7.37 -8.59
C LEU A 55 -0.01 -6.80 -8.77
N SER A 56 -1.00 -7.43 -8.16
CA SER A 56 -2.37 -6.92 -8.10
C SER A 56 -2.64 -6.35 -6.71
N LEU A 57 -3.00 -5.07 -6.66
CA LEU A 57 -3.37 -4.40 -5.41
C LEU A 57 -4.76 -4.87 -4.97
N ARG A 58 -4.86 -5.47 -3.78
CA ARG A 58 -6.11 -5.98 -3.20
C ARG A 58 -6.73 -5.04 -2.19
N GLN A 59 -5.91 -4.34 -1.43
CA GLN A 59 -6.36 -3.39 -0.42
C GLN A 59 -5.34 -2.28 -0.28
N LEU A 60 -5.81 -1.04 -0.10
CA LEU A 60 -4.97 0.11 0.23
C LEU A 60 -5.67 1.02 1.22
N ASP A 61 -5.23 0.96 2.47
CA ASP A 61 -5.77 1.73 3.59
C ASP A 61 -4.69 2.58 4.27
N SER A 62 -5.14 3.52 5.07
CA SER A 62 -4.31 4.43 5.84
C SER A 62 -4.90 4.64 7.23
N THR A 63 -4.03 4.69 8.22
CA THR A 63 -4.40 4.91 9.63
C THR A 63 -3.51 6.00 10.21
N ASP A 64 -4.12 7.01 10.82
CA ASP A 64 -3.39 8.06 11.54
C ASP A 64 -2.70 7.43 12.76
N LEU A 65 -1.41 7.75 12.96
CA LEU A 65 -0.65 7.35 14.14
C LEU A 65 -0.76 8.45 15.20
N GLU A 66 -1.27 8.09 16.37
CA GLU A 66 -1.53 9.03 17.45
C GLU A 66 -0.27 9.80 17.87
N GLY A 67 -0.42 11.12 18.02
CA GLY A 67 0.59 11.98 18.66
C GLY A 67 1.77 12.44 17.80
N ASN A 68 1.81 12.20 16.48
CA ASN A 68 3.00 12.56 15.68
C ASN A 68 2.75 13.10 14.25
N ASP A 69 1.52 13.47 13.88
CA ASP A 69 1.16 13.88 12.49
C ASP A 69 1.69 12.90 11.42
N ARG A 70 1.65 11.60 11.76
CA ARG A 70 2.09 10.51 10.88
C ARG A 70 0.91 9.66 10.49
N VAL A 71 1.02 9.06 9.32
CA VAL A 71 0.06 8.13 8.77
C VAL A 71 0.79 6.86 8.38
N GLU A 72 0.25 5.74 8.81
CA GLU A 72 0.63 4.43 8.31
C GLU A 72 -0.26 4.08 7.12
N VAL A 73 0.36 3.83 5.97
CA VAL A 73 -0.28 3.35 4.75
C VAL A 73 0.02 1.86 4.61
N ASN A 74 -1.02 1.04 4.49
CA ASN A 74 -0.92 -0.39 4.28
C ASN A 74 -1.46 -0.76 2.90
N ALA A 75 -0.66 -1.49 2.14
CA ALA A 75 -1.07 -2.10 0.87
C ALA A 75 -1.02 -3.62 0.98
N ARG A 76 -2.10 -4.29 0.62
CA ARG A 76 -2.12 -5.75 0.43
C ARG A 76 -2.10 -6.05 -1.05
N LEU A 77 -1.18 -6.91 -1.46
CA LEU A 77 -0.96 -7.28 -2.85
C LEU A 77 -1.01 -8.79 -3.01
N ASN A 78 -1.34 -9.25 -4.21
CA ASN A 78 -1.16 -10.64 -4.60
C ASN A 78 -0.46 -10.76 -5.96
N SER A 79 0.14 -11.91 -6.23
CA SER A 79 0.73 -12.25 -7.51
C SER A 79 0.68 -13.75 -7.79
N GLN A 80 0.70 -14.12 -9.06
CA GLN A 80 0.72 -15.53 -9.51
C GLN A 80 2.12 -16.16 -9.42
N SER A 81 3.14 -15.35 -9.15
CA SER A 81 4.55 -15.76 -9.07
C SER A 81 5.25 -14.97 -7.96
N LYS A 82 6.38 -15.50 -7.49
CA LYS A 82 7.21 -14.80 -6.50
C LYS A 82 7.72 -13.46 -7.06
N CYS A 83 7.41 -12.36 -6.38
CA CYS A 83 7.70 -10.98 -6.81
C CYS A 83 8.54 -10.18 -5.79
N ASP A 84 9.31 -10.85 -4.94
CA ASP A 84 10.10 -10.23 -3.86
C ASP A 84 11.02 -9.10 -4.35
N GLY A 85 11.72 -9.29 -5.47
CA GLY A 85 12.61 -8.26 -6.02
C GLY A 85 11.88 -6.99 -6.48
N ILE A 86 10.64 -7.13 -6.96
CA ILE A 86 9.79 -5.98 -7.33
C ILE A 86 9.38 -5.22 -6.07
N LEU A 87 8.98 -5.95 -5.01
CA LEU A 87 8.62 -5.33 -3.73
C LEU A 87 9.81 -4.64 -3.08
N GLU A 88 11.00 -5.24 -3.15
CA GLU A 88 12.23 -4.63 -2.67
C GLU A 88 12.54 -3.33 -3.41
N GLN A 89 12.38 -3.30 -4.74
CA GLN A 89 12.54 -2.07 -5.53
C GLN A 89 11.50 -0.99 -5.16
N VAL A 90 10.22 -1.38 -5.02
CA VAL A 90 9.13 -0.46 -4.66
C VAL A 90 9.35 0.13 -3.26
N VAL A 91 9.64 -0.72 -2.27
CA VAL A 91 9.91 -0.29 -0.90
C VAL A 91 11.20 0.51 -0.82
N GLY A 92 12.24 0.13 -1.56
CA GLY A 92 13.49 0.87 -1.66
C GLY A 92 13.26 2.29 -2.16
N ARG A 93 12.48 2.48 -3.22
CA ARG A 93 12.11 3.81 -3.73
C ARG A 93 11.29 4.61 -2.71
N LEU A 94 10.27 3.99 -2.10
CA LEU A 94 9.45 4.65 -1.07
C LEU A 94 10.30 5.11 0.13
N SER A 95 11.32 4.34 0.49
CA SER A 95 12.24 4.67 1.59
C SER A 95 13.10 5.90 1.30
N LEU A 96 13.26 6.28 0.03
CA LEU A 96 14.02 7.47 -0.37
C LEU A 96 13.17 8.75 -0.39
N GLU A 97 11.85 8.63 -0.25
CA GLU A 97 10.98 9.80 -0.17
C GLU A 97 11.24 10.55 1.16
N PRO A 98 11.50 11.87 1.12
CA PRO A 98 11.98 12.62 2.29
C PRO A 98 10.99 12.66 3.47
N THR A 99 9.72 12.34 3.20
CA THR A 99 8.63 12.36 4.17
C THR A 99 8.29 10.97 4.71
N VAL A 100 8.91 9.93 4.17
CA VAL A 100 8.79 8.55 4.64
C VAL A 100 9.78 8.31 5.78
N SER A 101 9.26 7.80 6.89
CA SER A 101 10.02 7.50 8.09
C SER A 101 10.23 6.00 8.33
N ALA A 102 9.43 5.17 7.68
CA ALA A 102 9.62 3.73 7.63
C ALA A 102 8.93 3.18 6.38
N ALA A 103 9.55 2.21 5.72
CA ALA A 103 8.89 1.39 4.71
C ALA A 103 9.37 -0.05 4.87
N SER A 104 8.45 -1.00 4.75
CA SER A 104 8.74 -2.42 4.85
C SER A 104 7.77 -3.23 3.99
N TRP A 105 8.19 -4.43 3.63
CA TRP A 105 7.32 -5.43 3.04
C TRP A 105 7.48 -6.77 3.76
N ARG A 106 6.46 -7.61 3.65
CA ARG A 106 6.50 -9.00 4.11
C ARG A 106 5.59 -9.87 3.26
N VAL A 107 5.92 -11.15 3.18
CA VAL A 107 4.98 -12.18 2.70
C VAL A 107 3.93 -12.37 3.78
N GLU A 108 2.66 -12.37 3.39
CA GLU A 108 1.58 -12.78 4.29
C GLU A 108 1.35 -14.28 4.15
N PRO A 109 1.28 -15.04 5.26
CA PRO A 109 0.87 -16.43 5.18
C PRO A 109 -0.56 -16.49 4.63
N LEU A 110 -0.86 -17.52 3.84
CA LEU A 110 -2.22 -17.84 3.46
C LEU A 110 -3.00 -18.03 4.77
N ALA A 111 -3.98 -17.17 5.04
CA ALA A 111 -4.80 -17.30 6.23
C ALA A 111 -5.56 -18.64 6.13
N GLU A 112 -5.23 -19.57 7.03
CA GLU A 112 -6.00 -20.81 7.27
C GLU A 112 -7.41 -20.51 7.78
#